data_AF-A0A8C6SAS6-F1
#
_entry.id   AF-A0A8C6SAS6-F1
#
_cell.length_a   1.000
_cell.length_b   1.000
_cell.length_c   1.000
_cell.angle_alpha   90.00
_cell.angle_beta   90.00
_cell.angle_gamma   90.00
#
_symmetry.space_group_name_H-M   'P 1'
#
loop_
_entity.id
_entity.type
_entity.pdbx_description
1 polymer ?
#
loop_
_entity_poly.entity_id
_entity_poly.type
_entity_poly.pdbx_seq_one_letter_code
_entity_poly.pdbx_strand_id
1 'polypeptide(L)'
;CREIIVTEWQALPGQNSFKLLYHSSMSWDDAQNYCRIKHWGLASVLHDESHRNIHDLLEPTGAQSSWLGLRRTDTRQWRWSDGSGTLQVGSRNCVSLHMQYSQWNSVSCETPYHFVCYSKSELQMSYN
;
A
#
# COMPACT_ATOMS: atom_id res chain seq x y z
N CYS A 1 -3.52 -23.98 6.28
CA CYS A 1 -3.25 -23.28 5.02
C CYS A 1 -4.47 -22.45 4.65
N ARG A 2 -4.47 -21.13 4.91
CA ARG A 2 -5.48 -20.23 4.33
C ARG A 2 -4.89 -19.66 3.05
N GLU A 3 -5.58 -19.87 1.94
CA GLU A 3 -5.19 -19.34 0.64
C GLU A 3 -5.21 -17.81 0.70
N ILE A 4 -4.13 -17.19 0.23
CA ILE A 4 -4.04 -15.75 0.08
C ILE A 4 -4.76 -15.40 -1.22
N ILE A 5 -6.01 -14.93 -1.12
CA ILE A 5 -6.74 -14.41 -2.27
C ILE A 5 -6.14 -13.05 -2.60
N VAL A 6 -5.33 -13.00 -3.67
CA VAL A 6 -4.82 -11.77 -4.25
C VAL A 6 -5.82 -11.34 -5.31
N THR A 7 -6.39 -10.15 -5.16
CA THR A 7 -7.09 -9.53 -6.28
C THR A 7 -6.07 -8.72 -7.07
N GLU A 8 -5.70 -9.23 -8.24
CA GLU A 8 -4.88 -8.51 -9.22
C GLU A 8 -5.74 -7.42 -9.85
N TRP A 9 -5.34 -6.16 -9.70
CA TRP A 9 -6.05 -5.03 -10.29
C TRP A 9 -5.24 -4.47 -11.46
N GLN A 10 -5.77 -4.75 -12.66
CA GLN A 10 -5.50 -4.18 -13.98
C GLN A 10 -4.22 -3.35 -14.14
N ALA A 11 -3.24 -3.92 -14.86
CA ALA A 11 -2.23 -3.14 -15.56
C ALA A 11 -2.93 -2.14 -16.50
N LEU A 12 -2.82 -0.84 -16.23
CA LEU A 12 -3.36 0.19 -17.11
C LEU A 12 -2.44 0.37 -18.32
N PRO A 13 -2.97 0.58 -19.54
CA PRO A 13 -2.16 0.81 -20.73
C PRO A 13 -1.18 1.97 -20.49
N GLY A 14 0.12 1.70 -20.60
CA GLY A 14 1.18 2.69 -20.36
C GLY A 14 1.70 2.78 -18.93
N GLN A 15 1.27 1.92 -18.00
CA GLN A 15 1.82 1.89 -16.64
C GLN A 15 2.88 0.82 -16.43
N ASN A 16 3.98 1.23 -15.80
CA ASN A 16 5.08 0.35 -15.39
C ASN A 16 4.90 -0.19 -13.95
N SER A 17 3.74 0.01 -13.32
CA SER A 17 3.45 -0.48 -11.97
C SER A 17 1.99 -0.84 -11.77
N PHE A 18 1.72 -1.73 -10.83
CA PHE A 18 0.39 -2.16 -10.43
C PHE A 18 0.30 -2.32 -8.91
N LYS A 19 -0.94 -2.27 -8.39
CA LYS A 19 -1.25 -2.38 -6.97
C LYS A 19 -2.05 -3.65 -6.70
N LEU A 20 -1.74 -4.32 -5.60
CA LEU A 20 -2.32 -5.61 -5.23
C LEU A 20 -2.87 -5.55 -3.81
N LEU A 21 -4.16 -5.86 -3.65
CA LEU A 21 -4.79 -5.97 -2.34
C LEU A 21 -4.64 -7.40 -1.80
N TYR A 22 -4.18 -7.48 -0.55
CA TYR A 22 -4.08 -8.72 0.21
C TYR A 22 -5.10 -8.71 1.36
N HIS A 23 -6.02 -9.70 1.35
CA HIS A 23 -7.04 -9.88 2.38
C HIS A 23 -6.54 -10.58 3.66
N SER A 24 -5.25 -10.83 3.80
CA SER A 24 -4.67 -11.29 5.08
C SER A 24 -4.44 -10.09 5.99
N SER A 25 -4.61 -10.26 7.31
CA SER A 25 -4.39 -9.17 8.27
C SER A 25 -3.05 -9.31 8.98
N MET A 26 -2.21 -8.28 8.92
CA MET A 26 -0.84 -8.26 9.44
C MET A 26 -0.53 -6.93 10.14
N SER A 27 0.51 -6.91 10.97
CA SER A 27 1.10 -5.65 11.45
C SER A 27 1.68 -4.86 10.27
N TRP A 28 1.92 -3.56 10.44
CA TRP A 28 2.51 -2.75 9.37
C TRP A 28 3.88 -3.26 8.94
N ASP A 29 4.72 -3.66 9.91
CA ASP A 29 6.07 -4.16 9.64
C ASP A 29 6.04 -5.51 8.92
N ASP A 30 5.15 -6.43 9.33
CA ASP A 30 4.98 -7.71 8.66
C ASP A 30 4.42 -7.54 7.24
N ALA A 31 3.44 -6.66 7.06
CA ALA A 31 2.87 -6.34 5.75
C ALA A 31 3.91 -5.73 4.81
N GLN A 32 4.72 -4.78 5.31
CA GLN A 32 5.82 -4.19 4.55
C GLN A 32 6.86 -5.23 4.14
N ASN A 33 7.25 -6.10 5.07
CA ASN A 33 8.21 -7.17 4.78
C ASN A 33 7.63 -8.16 3.76
N TYR A 34 6.37 -8.56 3.92
CA TYR A 34 5.67 -9.42 2.98
C TYR A 34 5.66 -8.81 1.57
N CYS A 35 5.28 -7.53 1.45
CA CYS A 35 5.28 -6.85 0.17
C CYS A 35 6.68 -6.71 -0.43
N ARG A 36 7.75 -6.55 0.37
CA ARG A 36 9.14 -6.52 -0.15
C ARG A 36 9.67 -7.88 -0.59
N ILE A 37 9.19 -8.96 0.03
CA ILE A 37 9.56 -10.33 -0.35
C ILE A 37 8.86 -10.74 -1.66
N LYS A 38 7.62 -10.30 -1.85
CA LYS A 38 6.78 -10.71 -2.99
C LYS A 38 6.76 -9.69 -4.14
N HIS A 39 6.97 -8.42 -3.82
CA HIS A 39 6.85 -7.26 -4.71
C HIS A 39 7.90 -6.21 -4.31
N TRP A 40 7.61 -4.92 -4.48
CA TRP A 40 8.54 -3.84 -4.16
C TRP A 40 8.30 -3.19 -2.79
N GLY A 41 7.08 -3.27 -2.24
CA GLY A 41 6.76 -2.76 -0.90
C GLY A 41 5.28 -2.39 -0.74
N LEU A 42 4.89 -1.78 0.39
CA LEU A 42 3.54 -1.22 0.54
C LEU A 42 3.35 -0.02 -0.38
N ALA A 43 2.16 0.06 -0.98
CA ALA A 43 1.82 1.08 -1.94
C ALA A 43 1.84 2.49 -1.35
N SER A 44 2.31 3.45 -2.15
CA SER A 44 2.09 4.88 -1.93
C SER A 44 0.98 5.43 -2.83
N VAL A 45 0.52 6.64 -2.50
CA VAL A 45 -0.42 7.38 -3.36
C VAL A 45 0.28 8.38 -4.27
N LEU A 46 1.58 8.61 -4.07
CA LEU A 46 2.36 9.62 -4.81
C LEU A 46 3.10 9.04 -6.02
N HIS A 47 3.29 7.71 -6.08
CA HIS A 47 4.01 7.06 -7.17
C HIS A 47 3.15 6.87 -8.45
N ASP A 48 1.84 7.14 -8.41
CA ASP A 48 1.00 6.91 -9.58
C ASP A 48 0.92 8.17 -10.45
N GLU A 49 1.56 8.13 -11.62
CA GLU A 49 1.35 9.09 -12.71
C GLU A 49 -0.10 9.10 -13.22
N SER A 50 -0.89 8.05 -12.90
CA SER A 50 -2.35 8.14 -13.00
C SER A 50 -2.93 8.49 -11.64
N HIS A 51 -3.62 9.62 -11.58
CA HIS A 51 -4.42 10.04 -10.43
C HIS A 51 -5.63 9.13 -10.11
N ARG A 52 -5.58 7.82 -10.39
CA ARG A 52 -6.62 6.92 -9.85
C ARG A 52 -6.40 6.86 -8.36
N ASN A 53 -7.33 7.47 -7.65
CA ASN A 53 -7.35 7.51 -6.22
C ASN A 53 -7.29 6.05 -5.74
N ILE A 54 -6.41 5.73 -4.80
CA ILE A 54 -6.32 4.39 -4.22
C ILE A 54 -7.69 3.94 -3.66
N HIS A 55 -8.62 4.89 -3.46
CA HIS A 55 -10.05 4.68 -3.29
C HIS A 55 -10.72 3.81 -4.39
N ASP A 56 -10.56 4.16 -5.67
CA ASP A 56 -11.21 3.49 -6.79
C ASP A 56 -10.68 2.05 -6.97
N LEU A 57 -9.47 1.79 -6.46
CA LEU A 57 -8.86 0.46 -6.37
C LEU A 57 -9.51 -0.42 -5.29
N LEU A 58 -10.06 0.20 -4.24
CA LEU A 58 -10.38 -0.47 -2.98
C LEU A 58 -11.88 -0.61 -2.72
N GLU A 59 -12.71 0.26 -3.30
CA GLU A 59 -14.18 0.21 -3.24
C GLU A 59 -14.79 -1.17 -3.58
N PRO A 60 -14.32 -1.93 -4.60
CA PRO A 60 -14.96 -3.20 -4.99
C PRO A 60 -14.73 -4.37 -4.03
N THR A 61 -13.84 -4.22 -3.05
CA THR A 61 -13.22 -5.38 -2.36
C THR A 61 -13.85 -5.71 -1.00
N GLY A 62 -14.73 -4.85 -0.48
CA GLY A 62 -15.40 -5.04 0.81
C GLY A 62 -14.47 -5.02 2.04
N ALA A 63 -13.17 -4.74 1.86
CA ALA A 63 -12.23 -4.60 2.96
C ALA A 63 -12.46 -3.28 3.71
N GLN A 64 -12.42 -3.30 5.05
CA GLN A 64 -12.74 -2.11 5.85
C GLN A 64 -11.56 -1.15 5.95
N SER A 65 -10.36 -1.66 6.19
CA SER A 65 -9.16 -0.83 6.33
C SER A 65 -7.91 -1.57 5.83
N SER A 66 -6.98 -0.84 5.22
CA SER A 66 -5.71 -1.39 4.75
C SER A 66 -4.51 -0.53 5.05
N TRP A 67 -3.37 -1.20 5.24
CA TRP A 67 -2.07 -0.58 5.31
C TRP A 67 -1.64 0.00 3.97
N LEU A 68 -1.07 1.20 4.06
CA LEU A 68 -0.29 1.85 3.01
C LEU A 68 1.13 2.10 3.52
N GLY A 69 2.05 2.40 2.60
CA GLY A 69 3.47 2.58 2.92
C GLY A 69 3.83 3.82 3.74
N LEU A 70 2.87 4.59 4.25
CA LEU A 70 3.12 5.82 5.00
C LEU A 70 3.33 5.52 6.48
N ARG A 71 4.52 5.84 6.99
CA ARG A 71 4.89 5.64 8.41
C ARG A 71 5.55 6.89 8.99
N ARG A 72 5.31 7.13 10.27
CA ARG A 72 6.02 8.14 11.05
C ARG A 72 7.37 7.57 11.49
N THR A 73 8.42 8.25 11.09
CA THR A 73 9.80 7.94 11.48
C THR A 73 10.08 8.37 12.92
N ASP A 74 11.20 7.90 13.47
CA ASP A 74 11.66 8.25 14.83
C ASP A 74 11.89 9.75 15.01
N THR A 75 12.20 10.48 13.92
CA THR A 75 12.31 11.94 13.90
C THR A 75 10.95 12.64 13.84
N ARG A 76 9.85 11.92 14.06
CA ARG A 76 8.45 12.38 14.03
C ARG A 76 7.99 12.87 12.66
N GLN A 77 8.74 12.60 11.59
CA GLN A 77 8.39 12.95 10.22
C GLN A 77 7.69 11.79 9.53
N TRP A 78 6.61 12.09 8.81
CA TRP A 78 5.93 11.10 7.99
C TRP A 78 6.63 10.90 6.66
N ARG A 79 6.90 9.65 6.29
CA ARG A 79 7.56 9.29 5.04
C ARG A 79 6.92 8.07 4.42
N TRP A 80 6.82 8.07 3.10
CA TRP A 80 6.48 6.88 2.35
C TRP A 80 7.65 5.90 2.34
N SER A 81 7.36 4.61 2.53
CA SER A 81 8.34 3.54 2.60
C SER A 81 9.08 3.28 1.27
N ASP A 82 8.52 3.77 0.17
CA ASP A 82 9.10 3.75 -1.17
C ASP A 82 9.94 5.00 -1.48
N GLY A 83 9.99 5.98 -0.56
CA GLY A 83 10.73 7.22 -0.73
C GLY A 83 10.03 8.29 -1.57
N SER A 84 8.78 8.07 -2.00
CA SER A 84 8.03 9.00 -2.87
C SER A 84 7.71 10.37 -2.24
N GLY A 85 7.94 10.54 -0.93
CA GLY A 85 7.86 11.84 -0.27
C GLY A 85 7.35 11.75 1.16
N THR A 86 6.77 12.87 1.60
CA THR A 86 6.26 13.05 2.97
C THR A 86 4.82 13.52 2.96
N LEU A 87 3.99 12.98 3.84
CA LEU A 87 2.60 13.43 4.03
C LEU A 87 2.26 13.40 5.51
N GLN A 88 1.97 14.56 6.10
CA GLN A 88 1.64 14.66 7.53
C GLN A 88 0.24 14.09 7.80
N VAL A 89 0.15 13.03 8.61
CA VAL A 89 -1.13 12.38 8.94
C VAL A 89 -1.27 12.14 10.43
N GLY A 90 -2.08 12.94 11.13
CA GLY A 90 -2.42 12.69 12.53
C GLY A 90 -1.22 12.54 13.48
N SER A 91 -1.38 11.76 14.55
CA SER A 91 -0.45 11.74 15.68
C SER A 91 0.16 10.38 16.01
N ARG A 92 -0.38 9.27 15.46
CA ARG A 92 0.19 7.92 15.65
C ARG A 92 1.32 7.62 14.67
N ASN A 93 1.75 6.36 14.59
CA ASN A 93 2.97 5.99 13.88
C ASN A 93 2.75 5.33 12.52
N CYS A 94 1.56 4.76 12.25
CA CYS A 94 1.24 4.12 10.97
C CYS A 94 -0.10 4.64 10.44
N VAL A 95 -0.29 4.56 9.12
CA VAL A 95 -1.54 4.97 8.46
C VAL A 95 -2.26 3.77 7.89
N SER A 96 -3.53 3.62 8.27
CA SER A 96 -4.47 2.81 7.50
C SER A 96 -5.41 3.70 6.69
N LEU A 97 -5.80 3.22 5.51
CA LEU A 97 -6.86 3.82 4.73
C LEU A 97 -8.15 3.05 4.97
N HIS A 98 -9.19 3.77 5.40
CA HIS A 98 -10.54 3.22 5.46
C HIS A 98 -11.17 3.27 4.07
N MET A 99 -11.43 2.11 3.48
CA MET A 99 -11.77 2.02 2.05
C MET A 99 -13.14 2.63 1.73
N GLN A 100 -14.14 2.37 2.56
CA GLN A 100 -15.51 2.88 2.34
C GLN A 100 -15.64 4.42 2.44
N TYR A 101 -14.75 5.07 3.18
CA TYR A 101 -14.88 6.50 3.49
C TYR A 101 -13.74 7.35 2.93
N SER A 102 -12.77 6.76 2.23
CA SER A 102 -11.55 7.44 1.77
C SER A 102 -10.77 8.15 2.88
N GLN A 103 -10.82 7.65 4.11
CA GLN A 103 -10.25 8.34 5.26
C GLN A 103 -8.90 7.76 5.67
N TRP A 104 -7.95 8.66 5.88
CA TRP A 104 -6.62 8.35 6.39
C TRP A 104 -6.67 8.35 7.91
N ASN A 105 -6.40 7.20 8.51
CA ASN A 105 -6.41 7.04 9.96
C ASN A 105 -4.99 6.81 10.46
N SER A 106 -4.51 7.69 11.35
CA SER A 106 -3.29 7.41 12.10
C SER A 106 -3.62 6.40 13.21
N VAL A 107 -3.01 5.21 13.15
CA VAL A 107 -3.33 4.03 13.97
C VAL A 107 -2.04 3.42 14.58
N SER A 108 -2.20 2.44 15.48
CA SER A 108 -1.07 1.66 16.00
C SER A 108 -0.52 0.75 14.91
N CYS A 109 0.80 0.66 14.76
CA CYS A 109 1.44 -0.20 13.77
C CYS A 109 1.20 -1.70 14.00
N GLU A 110 0.85 -2.08 15.24
CA GLU A 110 0.55 -3.46 15.63
C GLU A 110 -0.87 -3.90 15.26
N THR A 111 -1.74 -2.98 14.82
CA THR A 111 -3.11 -3.33 14.49
C THR A 111 -3.15 -4.21 13.24
N PRO A 112 -3.78 -5.40 13.28
CA PRO A 112 -3.82 -6.27 12.12
C PRO A 112 -4.78 -5.71 11.08
N TYR A 113 -4.26 -5.27 9.94
CA TYR A 113 -5.05 -4.83 8.78
C TYR A 113 -4.66 -5.58 7.51
N HIS A 114 -5.59 -5.60 6.56
CA HIS A 114 -5.30 -5.88 5.16
C HIS A 114 -4.24 -4.91 4.64
N PHE A 115 -3.66 -5.19 3.47
CA PHE A 115 -2.58 -4.34 2.99
C PHE A 115 -2.50 -4.31 1.47
N VAL A 116 -1.99 -3.19 0.94
CA VAL A 116 -1.83 -2.98 -0.49
C VAL A 116 -0.34 -2.96 -0.82
N CYS A 117 0.11 -3.92 -1.64
CA CYS A 117 1.47 -3.90 -2.17
C CYS A 117 1.52 -3.13 -3.49
N TYR A 118 2.67 -2.56 -3.83
CA TYR A 118 2.98 -2.11 -5.19
C TYR A 118 4.04 -3.02 -5.81
N SER A 119 3.89 -3.26 -7.11
CA SER A 119 4.86 -3.98 -7.92
C SER A 119 5.07 -3.25 -9.24
N LYS A 120 6.25 -3.43 -9.84
CA LYS A 120 6.56 -2.89 -11.18
C LYS A 120 6.31 -3.99 -12.22
N SER A 121 5.81 -3.59 -13.38
CA SER A 121 5.80 -4.44 -14.57
C SER A 121 7.25 -4.72 -14.96
N GLU A 122 7.67 -5.99 -14.95
CA GLU A 122 9.05 -6.43 -15.29
C GLU A 122 9.40 -6.26 -16.78
N LEU A 123 8.70 -5.42 -17.55
CA LEU A 123 8.95 -5.26 -18.98
C LEU A 123 10.11 -4.31 -19.36
N GLN A 124 11.00 -3.93 -18.44
CA GLN A 124 12.25 -3.22 -18.77
C GLN A 124 13.42 -3.55 -17.82
N MET A 125 13.73 -4.82 -17.61
CA MET A 125 15.03 -5.22 -17.03
C MET A 125 15.79 -6.26 -17.87
N SER A 126 15.57 -6.28 -19.19
CA SER A 126 16.37 -7.06 -20.13
C SER A 126 16.98 -6.20 -21.22
N TYR A 127 17.79 -5.19 -20.87
CA TYR A 127 18.91 -4.76 -21.73
C TYR A 127 19.93 -3.89 -21.00
N ASN A 128 20.98 -4.52 -20.47
CA ASN A 128 22.40 -4.22 -20.74
C ASN A 128 23.27 -5.17 -19.93
#